data_AF-A0AAX6FX37-F1
#
_entry.id   AF-A0AAX6FX37-F1
#
_cell.length_a   1.000
_cell.length_b   1.000
_cell.length_c   1.000
_cell.angle_alpha   90.00
_cell.angle_beta   90.00
_cell.angle_gamma   90.00
#
_symmetry.space_group_name_H-M   'P 1'
#
loop_
_entity.id
_entity.type
_entity.pdbx_description
1 polymer ?
#
loop_
_entity_poly.entity_id
_entity_poly.type
_entity_poly.pdbx_seq_one_letter_code
_entity_poly.pdbx_strand_id
1 'polypeptide(L)'
;MAAAESNGSAAAAAIRGATNPMVTPILTDLYQFTMAYAYWKAGKHHERAVFDLYFRKSPFGGEYTVFGGLEECIRFIANFKFKEEDISYLRSVMPTCEGGFFDYLRGIDCSDVEIYAIPEGSVVFPKVPLMIVEGPVAVVQLLETPFVNLVNYASLVTTNAARHRFVAGKSKTLLEFGLRRAQGPDGGISASKYCYVGGFDATSNVAAGKLFGIPLRGTHSHAFVSSFMSLDEIVDKKLKSCDGSRVCNDFVNLVQAWLRKLQFTDSLHGVLVRQIKVNWQLSLHMRWHFQMNS
;
A
#
# COMPACT_ATOMS: atom_id res chain seq x y z
N MET A 1 -39.64 32.01 -0.64
CA MET A 1 -38.96 32.55 0.55
C MET A 1 -38.55 31.35 1.40
N ALA A 2 -37.43 30.69 1.08
CA ALA A 2 -36.07 31.06 1.47
C ALA A 2 -35.92 31.14 3.00
N ALA A 3 -35.54 30.01 3.61
CA ALA A 3 -34.78 30.00 4.85
C ALA A 3 -33.46 29.30 4.49
N ALA A 4 -32.42 30.12 4.37
CA ALA A 4 -31.06 29.67 4.17
C ALA A 4 -30.55 29.05 5.48
N GLU A 5 -30.30 27.75 5.49
CA GLU A 5 -29.53 27.14 6.56
C GLU A 5 -28.04 27.42 6.29
N SER A 6 -27.45 28.07 7.28
CA SER A 6 -26.06 28.48 7.35
C SER A 6 -25.11 27.32 7.14
N ASN A 7 -24.29 27.38 6.09
CA ASN A 7 -23.05 26.61 5.98
C ASN A 7 -22.11 27.03 7.12
N GLY A 8 -22.21 26.32 8.24
CA GLY A 8 -21.24 26.39 9.32
C GLY A 8 -19.87 26.02 8.81
N SER A 9 -18.96 27.00 8.85
CA SER A 9 -17.53 26.87 8.62
C SER A 9 -16.96 25.74 9.49
N ALA A 10 -16.85 24.54 8.90
CA ALA A 10 -15.92 23.54 9.39
C ALA A 10 -14.52 24.11 9.12
N ALA A 11 -13.83 24.57 10.16
CA ALA A 11 -12.41 24.87 10.07
C ALA A 11 -11.72 23.68 9.40
N ALA A 12 -11.18 23.88 8.20
CA ALA A 12 -10.60 22.82 7.39
C ALA A 12 -9.53 22.11 8.23
N ALA A 13 -9.81 20.86 8.62
CA ALA A 13 -8.83 20.06 9.34
C ALA A 13 -7.56 19.99 8.49
N ALA A 14 -6.42 20.39 9.06
CA ALA A 14 -5.15 20.39 8.34
C ALA A 14 -4.92 19.03 7.67
N ILE A 15 -4.68 19.04 6.35
CA ILE A 15 -4.46 17.83 5.57
C ILE A 15 -3.16 17.19 6.07
N ARG A 16 -3.26 16.00 6.66
CA ARG A 16 -2.09 15.26 7.14
C ARG A 16 -1.17 14.92 5.96
N GLY A 17 0.15 14.90 6.21
CA GLY A 17 1.17 14.53 5.22
C GLY A 17 0.97 13.15 4.61
N ALA A 18 1.77 12.86 3.57
CA ALA A 18 1.75 11.59 2.86
C ALA A 18 1.94 10.41 3.82
N THR A 19 1.28 9.29 3.52
CA THR A 19 1.29 8.12 4.40
C THR A 19 2.66 7.46 4.45
N ASN A 20 3.39 7.51 3.33
CA ASN A 20 4.77 7.07 3.24
C ASN A 20 5.73 8.24 3.56
N PRO A 21 6.56 8.13 4.62
CA PRO A 21 7.50 9.18 5.00
C PRO A 21 8.60 9.44 3.96
N MET A 22 8.79 8.54 2.99
CA MET A 22 9.74 8.72 1.89
C MET A 22 9.21 9.62 0.77
N VAL A 23 7.91 9.95 0.78
CA VAL A 23 7.32 10.89 -0.19
C VAL A 23 7.63 12.30 0.27
N THR A 24 8.80 12.78 -0.13
CA THR A 24 9.34 14.11 0.19
C THR A 24 9.73 14.84 -1.11
N PRO A 25 10.03 16.15 -1.07
CA PRO A 25 10.47 16.89 -2.26
C PRO A 25 11.75 16.34 -2.92
N ILE A 26 12.56 15.56 -2.20
CA ILE A 26 13.75 14.91 -2.75
C ILE A 26 13.46 13.54 -3.39
N LEU A 27 12.22 13.03 -3.31
CA LEU A 27 11.76 11.85 -4.06
C LEU A 27 11.56 12.23 -5.53
N THR A 28 12.68 12.50 -6.20
CA THR A 28 12.70 12.98 -7.56
C THR A 28 14.05 12.67 -8.20
N ASP A 29 14.15 12.80 -9.51
CA ASP A 29 15.37 12.56 -10.24
C ASP A 29 16.28 13.80 -10.21
N LEU A 30 17.60 13.63 -10.19
CA LEU A 30 18.55 14.76 -10.15
C LEU A 30 18.32 15.75 -11.31
N TYR A 31 17.91 15.26 -12.49
CA TYR A 31 17.65 16.12 -13.65
C TYR A 31 16.50 17.11 -13.42
N GLN A 32 15.57 16.82 -12.50
CA GLN A 32 14.48 17.72 -12.15
C GLN A 32 15.03 18.99 -11.48
N PHE A 33 16.02 18.84 -10.60
CA PHE A 33 16.71 19.98 -9.99
C PHE A 33 17.61 20.73 -10.98
N THR A 34 18.28 20.03 -11.91
CA THR A 34 19.09 20.72 -12.92
C THR A 34 18.23 21.53 -13.89
N MET A 35 17.03 21.05 -14.24
CA MET A 35 16.05 21.82 -15.02
C MET A 35 15.46 22.98 -14.22
N ALA A 36 15.09 22.76 -12.95
CA ALA A 36 14.64 23.84 -12.07
C ALA A 36 15.71 24.94 -11.95
N TYR A 37 16.99 24.57 -11.84
CA TYR A 37 18.11 25.50 -11.86
C TYR A 37 18.22 26.24 -13.19
N ALA A 38 18.06 25.56 -14.32
CA ALA A 38 18.07 26.20 -15.64
C ALA A 38 16.93 27.23 -15.79
N TYR A 39 15.70 26.90 -15.33
CA TYR A 39 14.59 27.85 -15.29
C TYR A 39 14.88 29.03 -14.36
N TRP A 40 15.49 28.77 -13.20
CA TRP A 40 15.88 29.82 -12.27
C TRP A 40 16.90 30.77 -12.90
N LYS A 41 17.96 30.22 -13.50
CA LYS A 41 19.03 30.96 -14.16
C LYS A 41 18.54 31.77 -15.36
N ALA A 42 17.55 31.26 -16.09
CA ALA A 42 16.92 31.96 -17.21
C ALA A 42 15.85 32.97 -16.78
N GLY A 43 15.55 33.11 -15.48
CA GLY A 43 14.48 33.99 -14.99
C GLY A 43 13.06 33.49 -15.28
N LYS A 44 12.91 32.21 -15.67
CA LYS A 44 11.64 31.59 -16.11
C LYS A 44 10.93 30.77 -15.05
N HIS A 45 11.56 30.50 -13.92
CA HIS A 45 11.04 29.63 -12.85
C HIS A 45 9.64 29.99 -12.32
N HIS A 46 9.18 31.23 -12.51
CA HIS A 46 7.83 31.70 -12.17
C HIS A 46 6.84 31.74 -13.34
N GLU A 47 7.28 31.43 -14.57
CA GLU A 47 6.35 31.30 -15.70
C GLU A 47 5.35 30.18 -15.44
N ARG A 48 4.08 30.38 -15.79
CA ARG A 48 3.06 29.35 -15.61
C ARG A 48 3.18 28.27 -16.67
N ALA A 49 3.05 27.03 -16.24
CA ALA A 49 3.03 25.86 -17.10
C ALA A 49 1.88 24.92 -16.70
N VAL A 50 1.40 24.15 -17.68
CA VAL A 50 0.37 23.12 -17.51
C VAL A 50 0.99 21.78 -17.86
N PHE A 51 0.85 20.79 -16.98
CA PHE A 51 1.29 19.42 -17.18
C PHE A 51 0.11 18.46 -17.10
N ASP A 52 -0.05 17.65 -18.14
CA ASP A 52 -1.07 16.60 -18.20
C ASP A 52 -0.46 15.25 -17.82
N LEU A 53 -0.97 14.64 -16.75
CA LEU A 53 -0.65 13.26 -16.39
C LEU A 53 -1.63 12.31 -17.07
N TYR A 54 -1.13 11.50 -18.00
CA TYR A 54 -1.90 10.47 -18.69
C TYR A 54 -1.04 9.23 -18.95
N PHE A 55 -1.69 8.13 -19.34
CA PHE A 55 -1.01 6.89 -19.72
C PHE A 55 -1.30 6.51 -21.17
N ARG A 56 -0.41 5.74 -21.79
CA ARG A 56 -0.47 5.43 -23.24
C ARG A 56 -1.17 4.12 -23.58
N LYS A 57 -1.17 3.16 -22.65
CA LYS A 57 -1.73 1.81 -22.85
C LYS A 57 -2.30 1.31 -21.53
N SER A 58 -3.47 0.70 -21.58
CA SER A 58 -4.07 0.03 -20.43
C SER A 58 -3.20 -1.17 -19.99
N PRO A 59 -3.07 -1.41 -18.68
CA PRO A 59 -2.22 -2.47 -18.17
C PRO A 59 -2.85 -3.86 -18.38
N PHE A 60 -2.02 -4.90 -18.25
CA PHE A 60 -2.46 -6.31 -18.31
C PHE A 60 -3.20 -6.70 -19.60
N GLY A 61 -2.94 -5.98 -20.70
CA GLY A 61 -3.63 -6.17 -21.98
C GLY A 61 -5.15 -5.97 -21.89
N GLY A 62 -5.64 -5.24 -20.88
CA GLY A 62 -7.06 -4.93 -20.73
C GLY A 62 -7.47 -3.66 -21.48
N GLU A 63 -8.76 -3.35 -21.47
CA GLU A 63 -9.33 -2.16 -22.13
C GLU A 63 -9.45 -0.95 -21.18
N TYR A 64 -9.29 -1.17 -19.87
CA TYR A 64 -9.52 -0.14 -18.85
C TYR A 64 -8.46 -0.13 -17.76
N THR A 65 -8.34 1.01 -17.08
CA THR A 65 -7.55 1.20 -15.86
C THR A 65 -8.46 1.81 -14.79
N VAL A 66 -8.27 1.45 -13.53
CA VAL A 66 -8.92 2.12 -12.39
C VAL A 66 -7.93 3.10 -11.81
N PHE A 67 -8.31 4.38 -11.75
CA PHE A 67 -7.44 5.45 -11.27
C PHE A 67 -7.23 5.36 -9.75
N GLY A 68 -5.97 5.41 -9.31
CA GLY A 68 -5.56 5.40 -7.91
C GLY A 68 -4.34 6.30 -7.69
N GLY A 69 -4.14 6.78 -6.46
CA GLY A 69 -2.98 7.56 -6.04
C GLY A 69 -3.27 9.02 -5.72
N LEU A 70 -4.48 9.50 -6.00
CA LEU A 70 -4.84 10.92 -5.90
C LEU A 70 -4.73 11.43 -4.45
N GLU A 71 -5.17 10.63 -3.48
CA GLU A 71 -5.12 11.03 -2.08
C GLU A 71 -3.67 11.31 -1.62
N GLU A 72 -2.72 10.45 -2.00
CA GLU A 72 -1.32 10.63 -1.63
C GLU A 72 -0.70 11.85 -2.32
N CYS A 73 -1.06 12.12 -3.58
CA CYS A 73 -0.64 13.35 -4.27
C CYS A 73 -1.14 14.61 -3.53
N ILE A 74 -2.40 14.64 -3.10
CA ILE A 74 -2.98 15.78 -2.35
C ILE A 74 -2.30 15.95 -1.00
N ARG A 75 -2.02 14.84 -0.29
CA ARG A 75 -1.29 14.88 1.00
C ARG A 75 0.13 15.41 0.82
N PHE A 76 0.80 15.01 -0.25
CA PHE A 76 2.16 15.45 -0.58
C PHE A 76 2.22 16.95 -0.89
N ILE A 77 1.39 17.47 -1.81
CA ILE A 77 1.43 18.90 -2.15
C ILE A 77 1.05 19.80 -0.97
N ALA A 78 0.07 19.37 -0.16
CA ALA A 78 -0.40 20.15 0.99
C ALA A 78 0.67 20.30 2.08
N ASN A 79 1.70 19.46 2.05
CA ASN A 79 2.80 19.44 3.01
C ASN A 79 4.16 19.56 2.32
N PHE A 80 4.19 20.04 1.07
CA PHE A 80 5.41 20.15 0.29
C PHE A 80 6.32 21.23 0.88
N LYS A 81 7.47 20.82 1.41
CA LYS A 81 8.48 21.72 1.93
C LYS A 81 9.84 21.04 2.01
N PHE A 82 10.88 21.71 1.55
CA PHE A 82 12.25 21.25 1.73
C PHE A 82 12.70 21.44 3.18
N LYS A 83 13.38 20.43 3.74
CA LYS A 83 14.07 20.56 5.02
C LYS A 83 15.46 21.16 4.80
N GLU A 84 16.04 21.76 5.84
CA GLU A 84 17.41 22.28 5.77
C GLU A 84 18.44 21.19 5.42
N GLU A 85 18.20 19.97 5.90
CA GLU A 85 19.02 18.80 5.55
C GLU A 85 18.97 18.49 4.05
N ASP A 86 17.78 18.57 3.43
CA ASP A 86 17.59 18.37 1.99
C ASP A 86 18.36 19.43 1.19
N ILE A 87 18.27 20.69 1.60
CA ILE A 87 18.95 21.82 0.94
C ILE A 87 20.46 21.71 1.08
N SER A 88 20.95 21.32 2.26
CA SER A 88 22.37 21.06 2.51
C SER A 88 22.89 19.93 1.61
N TYR A 89 22.12 18.84 1.48
CA TYR A 89 22.45 17.74 0.59
C TYR A 89 22.49 18.18 -0.87
N LEU A 90 21.44 18.86 -1.37
CA LEU A 90 21.38 19.38 -2.74
C LEU A 90 22.56 20.29 -3.06
N ARG A 91 22.99 21.13 -2.11
CA ARG A 91 24.18 21.98 -2.26
C ARG A 91 25.46 21.17 -2.44
N SER A 92 25.58 20.04 -1.74
CA SER A 92 26.77 19.19 -1.85
C SER A 92 26.84 18.44 -3.18
N VAL A 93 25.70 18.04 -3.75
CA VAL A 93 25.64 17.31 -5.04
C VAL A 93 25.52 18.22 -6.27
N MET A 94 25.17 19.50 -6.08
CA MET A 94 25.10 20.52 -7.15
C MET A 94 26.05 21.71 -6.86
N PRO A 95 27.37 21.48 -6.72
CA PRO A 95 28.32 22.50 -6.26
C PRO A 95 28.52 23.66 -7.25
N THR A 96 28.13 23.49 -8.51
CA THR A 96 28.22 24.51 -9.56
C THR A 96 27.03 25.48 -9.57
N CYS A 97 25.98 25.19 -8.79
CA CYS A 97 24.79 26.04 -8.73
C CYS A 97 24.97 27.20 -7.75
N GLU A 98 24.38 28.35 -8.09
CA GLU A 98 24.49 29.57 -7.29
C GLU A 98 23.72 29.47 -5.96
N GLY A 99 24.24 30.15 -4.93
CA GLY A 99 23.63 30.18 -3.59
C GLY A 99 22.15 30.57 -3.60
N GLY A 100 21.80 31.55 -4.44
CA GLY A 100 20.43 32.06 -4.58
C GLY A 100 19.42 31.03 -5.09
N PHE A 101 19.84 30.01 -5.84
CA PHE A 101 18.96 28.91 -6.24
C PHE A 101 18.53 28.07 -5.03
N PHE A 102 19.45 27.80 -4.09
CA PHE A 102 19.12 27.10 -2.86
C PHE A 102 18.27 27.96 -1.91
N ASP A 103 18.43 29.28 -1.96
CA ASP A 103 17.54 30.21 -1.25
C ASP A 103 16.13 30.17 -1.84
N TYR A 104 16.01 30.10 -3.17
CA TYR A 104 14.74 29.86 -3.85
C TYR A 104 14.11 28.54 -3.42
N LEU A 105 14.84 27.41 -3.47
CA LEU A 105 14.32 26.10 -3.05
C LEU A 105 13.79 26.10 -1.62
N ARG A 106 14.44 26.81 -0.68
CA ARG A 106 13.95 26.95 0.71
C ARG A 106 12.58 27.62 0.81
N GLY A 107 12.28 28.53 -0.11
CA GLY A 107 11.03 29.29 -0.15
C GLY A 107 9.92 28.64 -0.99
N ILE A 108 10.18 27.53 -1.68
CA ILE A 108 9.16 26.87 -2.49
C ILE A 108 8.11 26.20 -1.61
N ASP A 109 6.85 26.45 -1.95
CA ASP A 109 5.69 25.65 -1.57
C ASP A 109 4.81 25.40 -2.80
N CYS A 110 3.66 24.75 -2.60
CA CYS A 110 2.68 24.47 -3.66
C CYS A 110 1.45 25.39 -3.60
N SER A 111 1.55 26.58 -3.01
CA SER A 111 0.40 27.49 -2.84
C SER A 111 -0.18 28.01 -4.17
N ASP A 112 0.68 28.24 -5.18
CA ASP A 112 0.30 28.70 -6.52
C ASP A 112 0.06 27.55 -7.52
N VAL A 113 -0.09 26.31 -7.02
CA VAL A 113 -0.33 25.12 -7.83
C VAL A 113 -1.81 24.73 -7.78
N GLU A 114 -2.42 24.59 -8.96
CA GLU A 114 -3.78 24.08 -9.13
C GLU A 114 -3.75 22.66 -9.68
N ILE A 115 -4.65 21.80 -9.18
CA ILE A 115 -4.80 20.43 -9.64
C ILE A 115 -6.25 20.15 -10.00
N TYR A 116 -6.45 19.68 -11.22
CA TYR A 116 -7.71 19.15 -11.70
C TYR A 116 -7.54 17.64 -11.88
N ALA A 117 -8.41 16.82 -11.32
CA ALA A 117 -8.26 15.38 -11.35
C ALA A 117 -9.59 14.65 -11.52
N ILE A 118 -9.54 13.50 -12.20
CA ILE A 118 -10.64 12.54 -12.19
C ILE A 118 -10.77 11.97 -10.76
N PRO A 119 -11.97 11.71 -10.23
CA PRO A 119 -12.11 11.10 -8.90
C PRO A 119 -11.41 9.73 -8.81
N GLU A 120 -10.72 9.48 -7.70
CA GLU A 120 -10.10 8.19 -7.40
C GLU A 120 -11.14 7.04 -7.43
N GLY A 121 -10.76 5.88 -7.97
CA GLY A 121 -11.65 4.74 -8.18
C GLY A 121 -12.42 4.78 -9.50
N SER A 122 -12.32 5.86 -10.28
CA SER A 122 -12.95 5.95 -11.61
C SER A 122 -12.27 5.06 -12.64
N VAL A 123 -13.04 4.60 -13.61
CA VAL A 123 -12.52 3.92 -14.80
C VAL A 123 -11.98 4.97 -15.77
N VAL A 124 -10.72 4.80 -16.18
CA VAL A 124 -10.00 5.74 -17.03
C VAL A 124 -9.35 5.03 -18.23
N PHE A 125 -9.07 5.80 -19.28
CA PHE A 125 -8.65 5.29 -20.58
C PHE A 125 -7.34 5.93 -21.07
N PRO A 126 -6.59 5.24 -21.94
CA PRO A 126 -5.34 5.77 -22.49
C PRO A 126 -5.53 7.11 -23.20
N LYS A 127 -4.51 7.96 -23.13
CA LYS A 127 -4.43 9.26 -23.81
C LYS A 127 -5.51 10.26 -23.39
N VAL A 128 -6.13 10.06 -22.23
CA VAL A 128 -7.00 11.02 -21.56
C VAL A 128 -6.28 11.52 -20.31
N PRO A 129 -6.21 12.84 -20.06
CA PRO A 129 -5.65 13.38 -18.83
C PRO A 129 -6.38 12.85 -17.60
N LEU A 130 -5.62 12.27 -16.67
CA LEU A 130 -6.10 11.82 -15.36
C LEU A 130 -6.03 12.97 -14.35
N MET A 131 -4.95 13.73 -14.46
CA MET A 131 -4.68 14.92 -13.67
C MET A 131 -4.08 15.99 -14.58
N ILE A 132 -4.45 17.24 -14.32
CA ILE A 132 -3.87 18.44 -14.91
C ILE A 132 -3.28 19.25 -13.76
N VAL A 133 -2.00 19.57 -13.86
CA VAL A 133 -1.24 20.30 -12.83
C VAL A 133 -0.78 21.63 -13.42
N GLU A 134 -1.25 22.74 -12.86
CA GLU A 134 -0.94 24.07 -13.34
C GLU A 134 -0.24 24.91 -12.27
N GLY A 135 0.88 25.55 -12.61
CA GLY A 135 1.64 26.32 -11.63
C GLY A 135 2.93 26.91 -12.18
N PRO A 136 3.76 27.53 -11.31
CA PRO A 136 5.12 27.95 -11.67
C PRO A 136 5.94 26.77 -12.21
N VAL A 137 6.54 26.92 -13.38
CA VAL A 137 7.18 25.83 -14.14
C VAL A 137 8.20 25.06 -13.32
N ALA A 138 9.02 25.74 -12.51
CA ALA A 138 10.03 25.07 -11.69
C ALA A 138 9.41 24.21 -10.57
N VAL A 139 8.24 24.60 -10.04
CA VAL A 139 7.54 23.86 -8.99
C VAL A 139 6.83 22.64 -9.58
N VAL A 140 6.02 22.83 -10.64
CA VAL A 140 5.28 21.73 -11.25
C VAL A 140 6.20 20.68 -11.88
N GLN A 141 7.38 21.09 -12.37
CA GLN A 141 8.43 20.19 -12.84
C GLN A 141 8.93 19.26 -11.72
N LEU A 142 9.13 19.77 -10.51
CA LEU A 142 9.57 18.96 -9.36
C LEU A 142 8.50 17.95 -8.90
N LEU A 143 7.22 18.21 -9.20
CA LEU A 143 6.11 17.32 -8.87
C LEU A 143 5.97 16.12 -9.82
N GLU A 144 6.58 16.16 -11.01
CA GLU A 144 6.41 15.14 -12.05
C GLU A 144 6.77 13.73 -11.55
N THR A 145 8.01 13.52 -11.12
CA THR A 145 8.51 12.21 -10.68
C THR A 145 7.67 11.62 -9.52
N PRO A 146 7.40 12.33 -8.41
CA PRO A 146 6.60 11.77 -7.32
C PRO A 146 5.15 11.50 -7.74
N PHE A 147 4.53 12.35 -8.56
CA PHE A 147 3.16 12.11 -9.02
C PHE A 147 3.07 10.87 -9.90
N VAL A 148 4.00 10.72 -10.84
CA VAL A 148 4.06 9.52 -11.69
C VAL A 148 4.29 8.28 -10.84
N ASN A 149 5.14 8.33 -9.81
CA ASN A 149 5.39 7.22 -8.91
C ASN A 149 4.12 6.79 -8.14
N LEU A 150 3.46 7.75 -7.49
CA LEU A 150 2.27 7.53 -6.67
C LEU A 150 1.08 7.02 -7.49
N VAL A 151 0.81 7.67 -8.63
CA VAL A 151 -0.36 7.35 -9.47
C VAL A 151 -0.17 6.03 -10.21
N ASN A 152 1.01 5.77 -10.77
CA ASN A 152 1.23 4.60 -11.61
C ASN A 152 1.11 3.31 -10.80
N TYR A 153 1.79 3.23 -9.65
CA TYR A 153 1.73 2.04 -8.80
C TYR A 153 0.31 1.79 -8.28
N ALA A 154 -0.34 2.83 -7.75
CA ALA A 154 -1.69 2.74 -7.21
C ALA A 154 -2.70 2.28 -8.26
N SER A 155 -2.66 2.88 -9.46
CA SER A 155 -3.58 2.52 -10.55
C SER A 155 -3.36 1.10 -11.06
N LEU A 156 -2.10 0.64 -11.14
CA LEU A 156 -1.77 -0.74 -11.53
C LEU A 156 -2.34 -1.77 -10.54
N VAL A 157 -2.11 -1.56 -9.24
CA VAL A 157 -2.60 -2.48 -8.20
C VAL A 157 -4.13 -2.48 -8.15
N THR A 158 -4.74 -1.29 -8.16
CA THR A 158 -6.21 -1.15 -8.13
C THR A 158 -6.85 -1.86 -9.32
N THR A 159 -6.30 -1.68 -10.52
CA THR A 159 -6.79 -2.33 -11.73
C THR A 159 -6.65 -3.85 -11.67
N ASN A 160 -5.53 -4.36 -11.17
CA ASN A 160 -5.34 -5.81 -11.06
C ASN A 160 -6.30 -6.43 -10.04
N ALA A 161 -6.52 -5.75 -8.91
CA ALA A 161 -7.47 -6.17 -7.90
C ALA A 161 -8.91 -6.18 -8.44
N ALA A 162 -9.30 -5.16 -9.22
CA ALA A 162 -10.59 -5.10 -9.90
C ALA A 162 -10.77 -6.26 -10.88
N ARG A 163 -9.73 -6.64 -11.62
CA ARG A 163 -9.75 -7.83 -12.51
C ARG A 163 -9.96 -9.13 -11.72
N HIS A 164 -9.31 -9.27 -10.58
CA HIS A 164 -9.49 -10.45 -9.72
C HIS A 164 -10.91 -10.50 -9.14
N ARG A 165 -11.44 -9.36 -8.67
CA ARG A 165 -12.83 -9.23 -8.23
C ARG A 165 -13.80 -9.61 -9.34
N PHE A 166 -13.57 -9.16 -10.57
CA PHE A 166 -14.42 -9.49 -11.71
C PHE A 166 -14.49 -11.01 -11.94
N VAL A 167 -13.34 -11.70 -11.95
CA VAL A 167 -13.27 -13.15 -12.16
C VAL A 167 -13.87 -13.94 -10.98
N ALA A 168 -13.58 -13.54 -9.74
CA ALA A 168 -14.05 -14.24 -8.55
C ALA A 168 -15.56 -14.05 -8.29
N GLY A 169 -16.14 -12.95 -8.78
CA GLY A 169 -17.52 -12.56 -8.52
C GLY A 169 -17.73 -11.93 -7.14
N LYS A 170 -18.91 -11.35 -6.91
CA LYS A 170 -19.23 -10.60 -5.67
C LYS A 170 -19.43 -11.47 -4.43
N SER A 171 -19.73 -12.76 -4.60
CA SER A 171 -20.08 -13.66 -3.49
C SER A 171 -18.87 -14.27 -2.78
N LYS A 172 -17.68 -14.19 -3.39
CA LYS A 172 -16.46 -14.76 -2.84
C LYS A 172 -15.67 -13.72 -2.07
N THR A 173 -15.09 -14.13 -0.94
CA THR A 173 -14.19 -13.29 -0.18
C THR A 173 -12.80 -13.30 -0.80
N LEU A 174 -12.27 -12.12 -1.12
CA LEU A 174 -10.91 -11.90 -1.61
C LEU A 174 -10.04 -11.28 -0.52
N LEU A 175 -8.89 -11.89 -0.28
CA LEU A 175 -7.95 -11.52 0.78
C LEU A 175 -6.59 -11.14 0.19
N GLU A 176 -6.04 -10.00 0.60
CA GLU A 176 -4.73 -9.53 0.16
C GLU A 176 -3.65 -9.97 1.15
N PHE A 177 -2.83 -10.97 0.77
CA PHE A 177 -1.73 -11.55 1.57
C PHE A 177 -0.35 -11.41 0.89
N GLY A 178 -0.16 -10.35 0.11
CA GLY A 178 1.02 -10.06 -0.70
C GLY A 178 2.14 -9.32 0.04
N LEU A 179 1.91 -8.80 1.25
CA LEU A 179 2.86 -7.95 2.00
C LEU A 179 4.32 -8.43 1.97
N ARG A 180 4.56 -9.73 2.17
CA ARG A 180 5.93 -10.31 2.25
C ARG A 180 6.68 -10.35 0.91
N ARG A 181 6.03 -10.02 -0.20
CA ARG A 181 6.59 -9.96 -1.56
C ARG A 181 6.41 -8.59 -2.20
N ALA A 182 5.78 -7.67 -1.49
CA ALA A 182 5.58 -6.32 -1.98
C ALA A 182 6.92 -5.57 -2.03
N GLN A 183 7.02 -4.61 -2.94
CA GLN A 183 8.25 -3.87 -3.18
C GLN A 183 8.49 -2.83 -2.09
N GLY A 184 9.43 -3.14 -1.20
CA GLY A 184 9.76 -2.28 -0.05
C GLY A 184 8.63 -2.18 0.99
N PRO A 185 8.90 -1.53 2.13
CA PRO A 185 7.91 -1.40 3.21
C PRO A 185 6.64 -0.66 2.80
N ASP A 186 6.77 0.39 1.98
CA ASP A 186 5.61 1.16 1.49
C ASP A 186 4.80 0.40 0.44
N GLY A 187 5.45 -0.30 -0.49
CA GLY A 187 4.74 -1.06 -1.52
C GLY A 187 3.77 -2.07 -0.91
N GLY A 188 4.08 -2.62 0.27
CA GLY A 188 3.16 -3.47 1.01
C GLY A 188 1.92 -2.76 1.54
N ILE A 189 2.10 -1.58 2.15
CA ILE A 189 1.00 -0.78 2.72
C ILE A 189 0.12 -0.22 1.62
N SER A 190 0.73 0.40 0.61
CA SER A 190 0.07 0.94 -0.57
C SER A 190 -0.66 -0.15 -1.35
N ALA A 191 -0.05 -1.32 -1.56
CA ALA A 191 -0.73 -2.44 -2.21
C ALA A 191 -1.99 -2.87 -1.47
N SER A 192 -1.94 -3.00 -0.14
CA SER A 192 -3.10 -3.38 0.66
C SER A 192 -4.25 -2.38 0.51
N LYS A 193 -3.95 -1.07 0.52
CA LYS A 193 -4.92 0.00 0.27
C LYS A 193 -5.58 -0.14 -1.09
N TYR A 194 -4.78 -0.20 -2.15
CA TYR A 194 -5.28 -0.18 -3.52
C TYR A 194 -5.93 -1.51 -3.95
N CYS A 195 -5.53 -2.64 -3.35
CA CYS A 195 -6.28 -3.90 -3.49
C CYS A 195 -7.69 -3.79 -2.89
N TYR A 196 -7.82 -3.16 -1.72
CA TYR A 196 -9.12 -2.94 -1.08
C TYR A 196 -10.00 -2.02 -1.92
N VAL A 197 -9.46 -0.89 -2.42
CA VAL A 197 -10.15 0.00 -3.37
C VAL A 197 -10.57 -0.75 -4.64
N GLY A 198 -9.71 -1.63 -5.17
CA GLY A 198 -10.02 -2.47 -6.32
C GLY A 198 -11.05 -3.59 -6.04
N GLY A 199 -11.49 -3.75 -4.79
CA GLY A 199 -12.60 -4.62 -4.42
C GLY A 199 -12.22 -5.88 -3.65
N PHE A 200 -11.03 -5.96 -3.06
CA PHE A 200 -10.72 -7.00 -2.06
C PHE A 200 -11.42 -6.68 -0.73
N ASP A 201 -11.69 -7.71 0.08
CA ASP A 201 -12.52 -7.57 1.29
C ASP A 201 -11.70 -7.35 2.57
N ALA A 202 -10.44 -7.81 2.59
CA ALA A 202 -9.57 -7.71 3.76
C ALA A 202 -8.09 -7.90 3.40
N THR A 203 -7.19 -7.55 4.33
CA THR A 203 -5.74 -7.74 4.21
C THR A 203 -5.15 -8.44 5.44
N SER A 204 -3.98 -9.05 5.28
CA SER A 204 -3.13 -9.46 6.42
C SER A 204 -2.24 -8.35 6.96
N ASN A 205 -2.14 -7.22 6.25
CA ASN A 205 -1.26 -6.13 6.60
C ASN A 205 -1.83 -5.29 7.75
N VAL A 206 -1.32 -5.55 8.96
CA VAL A 206 -1.73 -4.87 10.19
C VAL A 206 -1.53 -3.35 10.10
N ALA A 207 -0.45 -2.89 9.46
CA ALA A 207 -0.18 -1.46 9.31
C ALA A 207 -1.24 -0.79 8.41
N ALA A 208 -1.59 -1.42 7.29
CA ALA A 208 -2.66 -0.94 6.41
C ALA A 208 -4.03 -0.95 7.12
N GLY A 209 -4.34 -1.99 7.90
CA GLY A 209 -5.56 -2.03 8.71
C GLY A 209 -5.63 -0.89 9.74
N LYS A 210 -4.51 -0.55 10.39
CA LYS A 210 -4.42 0.57 11.33
C LYS A 210 -4.58 1.94 10.64
N LEU A 211 -3.94 2.13 9.49
CA LEU A 211 -3.90 3.42 8.80
C LEU A 211 -5.19 3.74 8.05
N PHE A 212 -5.77 2.74 7.39
CA PHE A 212 -6.89 2.92 6.46
C PHE A 212 -8.20 2.26 6.94
N GLY A 213 -8.20 1.59 8.10
CA GLY A 213 -9.38 0.90 8.61
C GLY A 213 -9.79 -0.34 7.81
N ILE A 214 -8.87 -0.91 7.02
CA ILE A 214 -9.15 -2.09 6.20
C ILE A 214 -9.34 -3.31 7.12
N PRO A 215 -10.38 -4.14 6.91
CA PRO A 215 -10.58 -5.35 7.70
C PRO A 215 -9.36 -6.27 7.67
N LEU A 216 -8.97 -6.77 8.84
CA LEU A 216 -7.83 -7.68 8.98
C LEU A 216 -8.27 -9.15 8.94
N ARG A 217 -7.49 -9.98 8.25
CA ARG A 217 -7.60 -11.44 8.23
C ARG A 217 -6.21 -12.08 8.30
N GLY A 218 -6.09 -13.15 9.07
CA GLY A 218 -4.85 -13.90 9.22
C GLY A 218 -5.10 -15.22 9.92
N THR A 219 -4.26 -16.20 9.63
CA THR A 219 -4.23 -17.51 10.29
C THR A 219 -2.92 -17.67 11.05
N HIS A 220 -2.66 -18.88 11.57
CA HIS A 220 -1.33 -19.28 12.01
C HIS A 220 -0.44 -19.61 10.80
N SER A 221 0.87 -19.59 11.00
CA SER A 221 1.86 -19.94 9.98
C SER A 221 2.30 -21.40 10.10
N HIS A 222 2.91 -21.95 9.05
CA HIS A 222 3.54 -23.27 9.12
C HIS A 222 4.60 -23.37 10.22
N ALA A 223 5.30 -22.26 10.50
CA ALA A 223 6.32 -22.24 11.53
C ALA A 223 5.75 -22.47 12.95
N PHE A 224 4.51 -22.02 13.18
CA PHE A 224 3.83 -22.32 14.44
C PHE A 224 3.58 -23.82 14.60
N VAL A 225 3.15 -24.53 13.55
CA VAL A 225 2.89 -25.98 13.65
C VAL A 225 4.20 -26.76 13.80
N SER A 226 5.21 -26.41 13.00
CA SER A 226 6.51 -27.08 13.02
C SER A 226 7.35 -26.77 14.26
N SER A 227 6.93 -25.83 15.13
CA SER A 227 7.65 -25.58 16.38
C SER A 227 7.33 -26.59 17.48
N PHE A 228 6.27 -27.39 17.34
CA PHE A 228 5.89 -28.39 18.34
C PHE A 228 6.46 -29.75 17.97
N MET A 229 7.23 -30.36 18.89
CA MET A 229 7.85 -31.67 18.73
C MET A 229 7.05 -32.80 19.41
N SER A 230 6.09 -32.45 20.25
CA SER A 230 5.20 -33.39 20.91
C SER A 230 3.94 -32.68 21.42
N LEU A 231 2.92 -33.47 21.79
CA LEU A 231 1.73 -32.96 22.46
C LEU A 231 1.99 -32.54 23.92
N ASP A 232 3.13 -32.95 24.49
CA ASP A 232 3.51 -32.62 25.86
C ASP A 232 3.94 -31.15 26.02
N GLU A 233 4.29 -30.50 24.91
CA GLU A 233 4.56 -29.05 24.85
C GLU A 233 3.31 -28.19 24.95
N ILE A 234 2.11 -28.78 24.86
CA ILE A 234 0.84 -28.08 25.06
C ILE A 234 0.61 -27.89 26.56
N VAL A 235 0.92 -26.68 27.04
CA VAL A 235 0.83 -26.30 28.46
C VAL A 235 -0.62 -26.26 28.94
N ASP A 236 -1.48 -25.53 28.22
CA ASP A 236 -2.90 -25.45 28.56
C ASP A 236 -3.72 -26.41 27.68
N LYS A 237 -4.23 -27.47 28.32
CA LYS A 237 -5.06 -28.48 27.67
C LYS A 237 -6.56 -28.18 27.85
N LYS A 238 -6.93 -27.11 28.54
CA LYS A 238 -8.33 -26.77 28.79
C LYS A 238 -8.91 -26.02 27.60
N LEU A 239 -10.12 -26.39 27.18
CA LEU A 239 -10.86 -25.66 26.15
C LEU A 239 -12.26 -25.34 26.65
N LYS A 240 -12.62 -24.05 26.61
CA LYS A 240 -13.97 -23.58 26.91
C LYS A 240 -14.85 -23.64 25.66
N SER A 241 -16.11 -23.98 25.85
CA SER A 241 -17.14 -23.89 24.80
C SER A 241 -17.35 -22.43 24.37
N CYS A 242 -17.85 -22.23 23.14
CA CYS A 242 -18.09 -20.90 22.57
C CYS A 242 -19.09 -20.06 23.37
N ASP A 243 -20.06 -20.71 24.01
CA ASP A 243 -21.06 -20.13 24.91
C ASP A 243 -20.57 -20.02 26.36
N GLY A 244 -19.36 -20.50 26.67
CA GLY A 244 -18.76 -20.51 27.99
C GLY A 244 -19.39 -21.50 28.98
N SER A 245 -20.41 -22.27 28.59
CA SER A 245 -21.20 -23.12 29.50
C SER A 245 -20.48 -24.38 29.95
N ARG A 246 -19.48 -24.83 29.18
CA ARG A 246 -18.74 -26.07 29.41
C ARG A 246 -17.25 -25.85 29.25
N VAL A 247 -16.47 -26.57 30.05
CA VAL A 247 -15.01 -26.61 29.96
C VAL A 247 -14.57 -28.05 29.77
N CYS A 248 -13.91 -28.33 28.65
CA CYS A 248 -13.16 -29.57 28.47
C CYS A 248 -11.82 -29.40 29.20
N ASN A 249 -11.59 -30.17 30.26
CA ASN A 249 -10.36 -30.05 31.06
C ASN A 249 -9.12 -30.62 30.35
N ASP A 250 -9.32 -31.52 29.39
CA ASP A 250 -8.24 -32.14 28.61
C ASP A 250 -8.67 -32.35 27.16
N PHE A 251 -8.53 -31.27 26.39
CA PHE A 251 -8.84 -31.22 24.98
C PHE A 251 -7.89 -32.09 24.16
N VAL A 252 -6.64 -32.26 24.58
CA VAL A 252 -5.65 -33.09 23.87
C VAL A 252 -6.09 -34.55 23.88
N ASN A 253 -6.48 -35.08 25.03
CA ASN A 253 -6.99 -36.46 25.13
C ASN A 253 -8.29 -36.66 24.34
N LEU A 254 -9.17 -35.66 24.32
CA LEU A 254 -10.39 -35.69 23.52
C LEU A 254 -10.08 -35.78 22.02
N VAL A 255 -9.15 -34.95 21.52
CA VAL A 255 -8.71 -34.97 20.12
C VAL A 255 -8.07 -36.31 19.76
N GLN A 256 -7.23 -36.88 20.63
CA GLN A 256 -6.64 -38.20 20.41
C GLN A 256 -7.70 -39.31 20.36
N ALA A 257 -8.73 -39.25 21.20
CA ALA A 257 -9.83 -40.21 21.18
C ALA A 257 -10.61 -40.16 19.85
N TRP A 258 -10.87 -38.96 19.32
CA TRP A 258 -11.47 -38.78 18.00
C TRP A 258 -10.54 -39.20 16.86
N LEU A 259 -9.25 -38.91 16.95
CA LEU A 259 -8.25 -39.35 15.97
C LEU A 259 -8.24 -40.87 15.85
N ARG A 260 -8.27 -41.60 16.96
CA ARG A 260 -8.39 -43.07 16.96
C ARG A 260 -9.64 -43.53 16.21
N LYS A 261 -10.81 -42.94 16.50
CA LYS A 261 -12.07 -43.28 15.81
C LYS A 261 -12.02 -43.03 14.30
N LEU A 262 -11.40 -41.92 13.88
CA LEU A 262 -11.25 -41.55 12.46
C LEU A 262 -10.25 -42.44 11.71
N GLN A 263 -9.25 -43.01 12.40
CA GLN A 263 -8.28 -43.92 11.79
C GLN A 263 -8.86 -45.29 11.44
N PHE A 264 -9.95 -45.70 12.10
CA PHE A 264 -10.65 -46.97 11.84
C PHE A 264 -11.77 -46.85 10.79
N THR A 265 -11.93 -45.69 10.14
CA THR A 265 -12.91 -45.52 9.06
C THR A 265 -12.24 -45.78 7.71
N ASP A 266 -12.60 -46.88 7.04
CA ASP A 266 -12.01 -47.35 5.77
C ASP A 266 -12.10 -46.35 4.60
N SER A 267 -12.88 -45.27 4.75
CA SER A 267 -13.07 -44.22 3.74
C SER A 267 -11.88 -43.26 3.59
N LEU A 268 -10.90 -43.27 4.50
CA LEU A 268 -9.69 -42.41 4.43
C LEU A 268 -8.45 -43.21 4.01
N HIS A 269 -8.53 -43.91 2.89
CA HIS A 269 -7.36 -44.53 2.27
C HIS A 269 -6.33 -43.45 1.86
N GLY A 270 -5.33 -43.23 2.72
CA GLY A 270 -3.94 -43.00 2.31
C GLY A 270 -3.38 -41.58 2.36
N VAL A 271 -4.16 -40.50 2.22
CA VAL A 271 -3.57 -39.14 2.07
C VAL A 271 -3.45 -38.40 3.40
N LEU A 272 -4.51 -38.36 4.22
CA LEU A 272 -4.56 -37.52 5.42
C LEU A 272 -3.66 -38.06 6.56
N VAL A 273 -3.57 -39.39 6.70
CA VAL A 273 -2.73 -40.05 7.70
C VAL A 273 -1.23 -39.97 7.35
N ARG A 274 -0.89 -39.98 6.05
CA ARG A 274 0.50 -39.83 5.58
C ARG A 274 1.01 -38.40 5.76
N GLN A 275 0.18 -37.39 5.50
CA GLN A 275 0.55 -35.98 5.66
C GLN A 275 0.96 -35.65 7.11
N ILE A 276 0.26 -36.23 8.09
CA ILE A 276 0.59 -36.07 9.52
C ILE A 276 1.95 -36.71 9.82
N LYS A 277 2.20 -37.96 9.39
CA LYS A 277 3.49 -38.64 9.63
C LYS A 277 4.70 -37.97 8.98
N VAL A 278 4.54 -37.45 7.75
CA VAL A 278 5.65 -36.79 7.02
C VAL A 278 6.08 -35.48 7.70
N ASN A 279 5.14 -34.74 8.29
CA ASN A 279 5.47 -33.49 9.01
C ASN A 279 6.28 -33.73 10.30
N TRP A 280 6.11 -34.87 10.98
CA TRP A 280 6.85 -35.18 12.21
C TRP A 280 8.30 -35.61 11.95
N GLN A 281 8.60 -36.27 10.83
CA GLN A 281 9.94 -36.81 10.53
C GLN A 281 10.96 -35.76 10.05
N LEU A 282 10.52 -34.59 9.62
CA LEU A 282 11.40 -33.53 9.10
C LEU A 282 11.96 -32.58 10.17
N SER A 283 11.56 -32.72 11.45
CA SER A 283 11.82 -31.73 12.50
C SER A 283 13.00 -32.07 13.43
N LEU A 284 14.09 -32.64 12.90
CA LEU A 284 15.28 -32.91 13.72
C LEU A 284 16.19 -31.68 13.89
N HIS A 285 15.96 -30.57 13.18
CA HIS A 285 16.64 -29.29 13.39
C HIS A 285 15.64 -28.13 13.16
N MET A 286 15.37 -27.31 14.19
CA MET A 286 14.63 -26.04 14.05
C MET A 286 15.47 -25.03 13.25
N ARG A 287 15.49 -25.18 11.92
CA ARG A 287 16.10 -24.21 11.01
C ARG A 287 15.02 -23.62 10.12
N TRP A 288 14.65 -22.37 10.42
CA TRP A 288 13.66 -21.63 9.64
C TRP A 288 14.33 -21.00 8.43
N HIS A 289 13.82 -21.32 7.24
CA HIS A 289 14.28 -20.73 6.00
C HIS A 289 13.27 -19.66 5.55
N PHE A 290 13.73 -18.41 5.46
CA PHE A 290 12.99 -17.36 4.75
C PHE A 290 13.17 -17.59 3.26
N GLN A 291 12.19 -18.20 2.61
CA GLN A 291 12.23 -18.47 1.18
C GLN A 291 11.80 -17.22 0.39
N MET A 292 12.74 -16.64 -0.35
CA MET A 292 12.45 -15.66 -1.40
C MET A 292 12.10 -16.46 -2.67
N ASN A 293 10.88 -16.33 -3.18
CA ASN A 293 10.52 -16.87 -4.49
C ASN A 293 10.63 -15.75 -5.52
N SER A 294 11.38 -16.00 -6.60
CA SER A 294 11.46 -15.17 -7.81
C SER A 294 10.14 -15.10 -8.54
#